data_AF-A0AAU7GVS8-F1
#
_entry.id   AF-A0AAU7GVS8-F1
#
_cell.length_a   1.000
_cell.length_b   1.000
_cell.length_c   1.000
_cell.angle_alpha   90.00
_cell.angle_beta   90.00
_cell.angle_gamma   90.00
#
_symmetry.space_group_name_H-M   'P 1'
#
loop_
_entity.id
_entity.type
_entity.pdbx_description
1 polymer ?
#
loop_
_entity_poly.entity_id
_entity_poly.type
_entity_poly.pdbx_seq_one_letter_code
_entity_poly.pdbx_strand_id
1 'polypeptide(L)' 'MQEFEYFVMDGRAKFDFDSAVVFEALGRQLPSNKQLRRDWGDMDAVLVRAPVVSDSSCGDFELIREI' A
#
# COMPACT_ATOMS: atom_id res chain seq x y z
N MET A 1 -13.49 -15.22 -0.10
CA MET A 1 -12.98 -13.95 -0.65
C MET A 1 -11.60 -13.75 -0.06
N GLN A 2 -10.60 -13.38 -0.87
CA GLN A 2 -9.24 -13.11 -0.39
C GLN A 2 -9.24 -11.80 0.42
N GLU A 3 -8.63 -11.81 1.60
CA GLU A 3 -8.41 -10.61 2.42
C GLU A 3 -7.08 -9.94 2.08
N PHE A 4 -7.03 -8.62 2.20
CA PHE A 4 -5.87 -7.82 1.88
C PHE A 4 -5.59 -6.80 2.99
N GLU A 5 -4.32 -6.52 3.22
CA GLU A 5 -3.88 -5.35 3.97
C GLU A 5 -3.37 -4.29 3.00
N TYR A 6 -3.68 -3.02 3.28
CA TYR A 6 -3.33 -1.89 2.44
C TYR A 6 -2.15 -1.14 3.04
N PHE A 7 -1.26 -0.65 2.17
CA PHE A 7 -0.06 0.07 2.58
C PHE A 7 0.15 1.29 1.69
N VAL A 8 0.80 2.30 2.24
CA VAL A 8 1.40 3.39 1.49
C VAL A 8 2.88 3.08 1.32
N MET A 9 3.35 3.08 0.09
CA MET A 9 4.78 2.98 -0.24
C MET A 9 5.23 4.20 -1.05
N ASP A 10 6.53 4.44 -1.12
CA ASP A 10 7.08 5.45 -2.03
C ASP A 10 7.02 5.02 -3.50
N GLY A 11 7.30 5.97 -4.41
CA GLY A 11 7.16 5.81 -5.85
C GLY A 11 8.00 4.71 -6.49
N ARG A 12 9.04 4.20 -5.82
CA ARG A 12 9.86 3.07 -6.33
C ARG A 12 9.03 1.79 -6.46
N ALA A 13 7.98 1.62 -5.66
CA ALA A 13 7.09 0.47 -5.73
C ALA A 13 6.35 0.36 -7.08
N LYS A 14 6.40 1.38 -7.94
CA LYS A 14 5.95 1.29 -9.34
C LYS A 14 6.83 0.36 -10.19
N PHE A 15 8.08 0.15 -9.80
CA PHE A 15 9.09 -0.57 -10.58
C PHE A 15 9.71 -1.73 -9.83
N ASP A 16 9.91 -1.57 -8.52
CA ASP A 16 10.58 -2.54 -7.66
C ASP A 16 10.09 -2.40 -6.21
N PHE A 17 9.38 -3.41 -5.71
CA PHE A 17 8.87 -3.41 -4.34
C PHE A 17 9.97 -3.64 -3.29
N ASP A 18 11.05 -4.34 -3.65
CA ASP A 18 12.11 -4.71 -2.70
C ASP A 18 12.98 -3.50 -2.32
N SER A 19 13.11 -2.53 -3.24
CA SER A 19 13.82 -1.26 -2.99
C SER A 19 12.93 -0.13 -2.50
N ALA A 20 11.61 -0.32 -2.47
CA ALA A 20 10.64 0.65 -2.00
C ALA A 20 10.48 0.62 -0.47
N VAL A 21 10.14 1.76 0.11
CA VAL A 21 9.91 1.91 1.55
C VAL A 21 8.41 1.99 1.81
N VAL A 22 7.95 1.22 2.80
CA VAL A 22 6.60 1.36 3.38
C VAL A 22 6.58 2.59 4.27
N PHE A 23 5.72 3.56 3.95
CA PHE A 23 5.46 4.71 4.80
C PHE A 23 4.45 4.39 5.90
N GLU A 24 3.38 3.66 5.57
CA GLU A 24 2.29 3.38 6.50
C GLU A 24 1.58 2.06 6.16
N ALA A 25 1.20 1.30 7.19
CA ALA A 25 0.24 0.20 7.08
C ALA A 25 -1.16 0.71 7.46
N LEU A 26 -2.11 0.62 6.54
CA LEU A 26 -3.46 1.19 6.65
C LEU A 26 -4.51 0.17 7.16
N GLY A 27 -4.11 -1.08 7.34
CA GLY A 27 -4.97 -2.17 7.79
C GLY A 27 -5.81 -2.79 6.66
N ARG A 28 -6.85 -3.54 7.04
CA ARG A 28 -7.63 -4.43 6.14
C ARG A 28 -8.81 -3.76 5.42
N GLN A 29 -9.06 -2.47 5.71
CA GLN A 29 -10.12 -1.71 5.05
C GLN A 29 -9.53 -0.83 3.95
N LEU A 30 -10.17 -0.81 2.78
CA LEU A 30 -9.74 0.07 1.69
C LEU A 30 -9.79 1.54 2.16
N PRO A 31 -8.65 2.26 2.16
CA PRO A 31 -8.60 3.65 2.58
C PRO A 31 -9.37 4.58 1.62
N SER A 32 -9.84 5.72 2.14
CA SER A 32 -10.53 6.70 1.32
C SER A 32 -9.55 7.50 0.45
N ASN A 33 -9.92 7.77 -0.80
CA ASN A 33 -9.10 8.59 -1.70
C ASN A 33 -8.86 10.02 -1.17
N LYS A 34 -9.81 10.56 -0.39
CA LYS A 34 -9.68 11.91 0.21
C LYS A 34 -8.59 11.93 1.28
N GLN A 35 -8.54 10.91 2.13
CA GLN A 35 -7.53 10.78 3.16
C GLN A 35 -6.14 10.59 2.54
N LEU A 36 -6.01 9.64 1.61
CA LEU A 36 -4.73 9.36 0.96
C LEU A 36 -4.13 10.60 0.30
N ARG A 37 -4.93 11.35 -0.48
CA ARG A 37 -4.45 12.59 -1.11
C ARG A 37 -4.03 13.66 -0.12
N ARG A 38 -4.75 13.81 1.00
CA ARG A 38 -4.44 14.80 2.03
C ARG A 38 -3.12 14.47 2.73
N ASP A 39 -2.88 13.19 3.00
CA ASP A 39 -1.78 12.76 3.86
C ASP A 39 -0.50 12.44 3.04
N TRP A 40 -0.64 12.02 1.77
CA TRP A 40 0.47 11.47 0.98
C TRP A 40 0.59 11.99 -0.47
N GLY A 41 -0.35 12.81 -0.95
CA GLY A 41 -0.48 13.16 -2.39
C GLY A 41 0.71 13.89 -3.03
N ASP A 42 1.51 14.61 -2.23
CA ASP A 42 2.68 15.36 -2.72
C ASP A 42 4.00 14.59 -2.55
N MET A 43 3.95 13.31 -2.16
CA MET A 43 5.13 12.51 -1.79
C MET A 43 5.53 11.46 -2.84
N ASP A 44 4.96 11.51 -4.05
CA ASP A 44 5.07 10.45 -5.08
C ASP A 44 4.71 9.07 -4.50
N ALA A 45 3.79 9.05 -3.54
CA ALA A 45 3.38 7.85 -2.83
C ALA A 45 2.41 7.03 -3.67
N VAL A 46 2.41 5.72 -3.44
CA VAL A 46 1.51 4.78 -4.08
C VAL A 46 0.74 3.99 -3.05
N LEU A 47 -0.49 3.64 -3.41
CA LEU A 47 -1.30 2.70 -2.67
C LEU A 47 -1.02 1.30 -3.21
N VAL A 48 -0.61 0.41 -2.31
CA VAL A 48 -0.42 -1.01 -2.58
C VAL A 48 -1.31 -1.82 -1.65
N ARG A 49 -1.44 -3.12 -1.95
CA ARG A 49 -1.99 -4.11 -1.03
C ARG A 49 -1.14 -5.36 -1.04
N ALA A 50 -1.29 -6.19 -0.01
CA ALA A 50 -0.75 -7.54 0.00
C ALA A 50 -1.81 -8.52 0.53
N PRO A 51 -1.89 -9.75 -0.01
CA PRO A 51 -2.84 -10.74 0.47
C PRO A 51 -2.44 -11.17 1.89
N VAL A 52 -3.41 -11.17 2.80
CA VAL A 52 -3.19 -11.66 4.17
C VAL A 52 -3.04 -13.19 4.11
N VAL A 53 -1.90 -13.68 4.60
CA VAL A 53 -1.59 -15.13 4.69
C VAL A 53 -1.87 -15.63 6.10
N SER A 54 -1.55 -14.83 7.11
CA SER A 54 -1.84 -15.08 8.52
C SER A 54 -1.96 -13.76 9.29
N ASP A 55 -2.26 -13.80 10.58
CA ASP A 55 -2.34 -12.60 11.42
C ASP A 55 -1.00 -11.85 11.56
N SER A 56 0.12 -12.47 11.20
CA SER A 56 1.45 -11.86 11.27
C SER A 56 2.21 -11.87 9.95
N SER A 57 1.56 -12.24 8.83
CA SER A 57 2.21 -12.27 7.52
C SER A 57 1.30 -11.91 6.36
N CYS A 58 1.88 -11.17 5.42
CA CYS A 58 1.31 -10.89 4.10
C CYS A 58 2.15 -11.58 3.01
N GLY A 59 1.53 -11.82 1.86
CA GLY A 59 2.23 -12.23 0.63
C GLY A 59 2.84 -11.05 -0.11
N ASP A 60 3.09 -11.24 -1.40
CA ASP A 60 3.72 -10.22 -2.24
C ASP A 60 2.83 -8.98 -2.42
N PHE A 61 3.47 -7.81 -2.58
CA PHE A 61 2.77 -6.57 -2.83
C PHE A 61 2.19 -6.51 -4.25
N GLU A 62 1.04 -5.86 -4.34
CA GLU A 62 0.36 -5.51 -5.58
C GLU A 62 0.14 -3.99 -5.62
N LEU A 63 0.63 -3.34 -6.68
CA LEU A 63 0.36 -1.93 -6.91
C LEU A 63 -1.12 -1.75 -7.27
N ILE A 64 -1.81 -0.86 -6.54
CA ILE A 64 -3.20 -0.48 -6.88
C ILE A 64 -3.18 0.76 -7.75
N ARG A 65 -2.56 1.85 -7.27
CA ARG A 65 -2.51 3.14 -7.97
C ARG A 65 -1.54 4.12 -7.29
N GLU A 66 -1.16 5.14 -8.04
CA GLU A 66 -0.57 6.37 -7.49
C GLU A 66 -1.62 7.13 -6.65
N ILE A 67 -1.18 7.78 -5.58
CA ILE A 67 -2.07 8.43 -4.59
C ILE A 67 -2.47 9.83 -5.01
#